data_AF-A0A933WQZ0-F1
#
_entry.id   AF-A0A933WQZ0-F1
#
_cell.length_a   1.000
_cell.length_b   1.000
_cell.length_c   1.000
_cell.angle_alpha   90.00
_cell.angle_beta   90.00
_cell.angle_gamma   90.00
#
_symmetry.space_group_name_H-M   'P 1'
#
loop_
_entity.id
_entity.type
_entity.pdbx_description
1 polymer ?
#
loop_
_entity_poly.entity_id
_entity_poly.type
_entity_poly.pdbx_seq_one_letter_code
_entity_poly.pdbx_strand_id
1 'polypeptide(L)'
;MSEKHHISAASCKFSARLFNLAAVGSTLLAASLFGLGQMIADKKMAFLPMAMSLPPVMIWLAASIFVYASVAHHPNPIVCHYTKWAGYRYYAIVGFLTILSNDIAHLPTGWMGVWALFILALVPWASYDLWRAGREDWQDMEIDRSQH
;
A
#
# COMPACT_ATOMS: atom_id res chain seq x y z
N MET A 1 23.78 -7.78 -32.44
CA MET A 1 24.09 -6.91 -31.29
C MET A 1 22.93 -7.03 -30.32
N SER A 2 23.18 -7.47 -29.07
CA SER A 2 22.16 -7.42 -28.02
C SER A 2 21.81 -5.95 -27.78
N GLU A 3 20.55 -5.58 -27.88
CA GLU A 3 20.09 -4.24 -27.59
C GLU A 3 20.14 -4.06 -26.06
N LYS A 4 20.90 -3.09 -25.57
CA LYS A 4 20.99 -2.81 -24.13
C LYS A 4 19.83 -1.92 -23.70
N HIS A 5 19.05 -2.36 -22.71
CA HIS A 5 18.03 -1.57 -22.05
C HIS A 5 18.60 -0.90 -20.81
N HIS A 6 18.48 0.43 -20.74
CA HIS A 6 18.95 1.23 -19.62
C HIS A 6 17.82 1.49 -18.61
N ILE A 7 18.02 1.09 -17.36
CA ILE A 7 17.12 1.39 -16.24
C ILE A 7 17.82 2.39 -15.32
N SER A 8 17.21 3.56 -15.13
CA SER A 8 17.78 4.58 -14.25
C SER A 8 17.61 4.24 -12.76
N ALA A 9 18.53 4.71 -11.94
CA ALA A 9 18.49 4.67 -10.49
C ALA A 9 17.18 5.24 -9.94
N ALA A 10 16.68 6.31 -10.55
CA ALA A 10 15.40 6.93 -10.20
C ALA A 10 14.21 6.00 -10.45
N SER A 11 14.22 5.24 -11.56
CA SER A 11 13.20 4.24 -11.86
C SER A 11 13.22 3.10 -10.85
N CYS A 12 14.40 2.57 -10.54
CA CYS A 12 14.58 1.54 -9.49
C CYS A 12 14.02 2.01 -8.14
N LYS A 13 14.40 3.22 -7.72
CA LYS A 13 13.92 3.84 -6.47
C LYS A 13 12.40 4.01 -6.46
N PHE A 14 11.82 4.49 -7.55
CA PHE A 14 10.37 4.67 -7.65
C PHE A 14 9.65 3.33 -7.57
N SER A 15 10.09 2.33 -8.32
CA SER A 15 9.53 0.97 -8.31
C SER A 15 9.57 0.34 -6.92
N ALA A 16 10.67 0.51 -6.18
CA ALA A 16 10.79 0.01 -4.80
C ALA A 16 9.82 0.69 -3.81
N ARG A 17 9.42 1.93 -4.09
CA ARG A 17 8.57 2.74 -3.20
C ARG A 17 7.10 2.72 -3.59
N LEU A 18 6.78 2.41 -4.84
CA LEU A 18 5.45 2.54 -5.43
C LEU A 18 4.38 1.85 -4.59
N PHE A 19 4.62 0.60 -4.18
CA PHE A 19 3.66 -0.17 -3.41
C PHE A 19 3.32 0.51 -2.07
N ASN A 20 4.34 0.84 -1.27
CA ASN A 20 4.12 1.47 0.04
C ASN A 20 3.56 2.90 -0.09
N LEU A 21 3.96 3.67 -1.10
CA LEU A 21 3.42 5.02 -1.33
C LEU A 21 1.92 4.98 -1.52
N ALA A 22 1.44 4.11 -2.39
CA ALA A 22 0.02 3.99 -2.67
C ALA A 22 -0.75 3.25 -1.57
N ALA A 23 -0.13 2.33 -0.84
CA ALA A 23 -0.71 1.74 0.37
C ALA A 23 -0.95 2.78 1.47
N VAL A 24 0.05 3.63 1.75
CA VAL A 24 -0.10 4.74 2.71
C VAL A 24 -1.13 5.74 2.20
N GLY A 25 -1.02 6.16 0.95
CA GLY A 25 -1.94 7.15 0.34
C GLY A 25 -3.39 6.69 0.36
N SER A 26 -3.68 5.47 -0.08
CA SER A 26 -5.04 4.91 -0.06
C SER A 26 -5.59 4.75 1.35
N THR A 27 -4.77 4.30 2.30
CA THR A 27 -5.18 4.11 3.70
C THR A 27 -5.51 5.43 4.38
N LEU A 28 -4.65 6.45 4.21
CA LEU A 28 -4.88 7.78 4.78
C LEU A 28 -6.07 8.48 4.13
N LEU A 29 -6.23 8.35 2.81
CA LEU A 29 -7.40 8.87 2.10
C LEU A 29 -8.68 8.22 2.62
N ALA A 30 -8.70 6.90 2.74
CA ALA A 30 -9.84 6.14 3.25
C ALA A 30 -10.19 6.51 4.69
N ALA A 31 -9.19 6.61 5.59
CA ALA A 31 -9.41 7.02 6.96
C ALA A 31 -9.92 8.47 7.07
N SER A 32 -9.42 9.37 6.21
CA SER A 32 -9.90 10.75 6.15
C SER A 32 -11.35 10.81 5.67
N LEU A 33 -11.71 10.02 4.65
CA LEU A 33 -13.09 9.91 4.15
C LEU A 33 -14.03 9.27 5.17
N PHE A 34 -13.55 8.29 5.95
CA PHE A 34 -14.30 7.76 7.08
C PHE A 34 -14.58 8.85 8.11
N GLY A 35 -13.56 9.61 8.52
CA GLY A 35 -13.69 10.70 9.48
C GLY A 35 -14.63 11.81 8.99
N LEU A 36 -14.51 12.22 7.73
CA LEU A 36 -15.43 13.17 7.11
C LEU A 36 -16.86 12.64 7.07
N GLY A 37 -17.04 11.37 6.70
CA GLY A 37 -18.36 10.74 6.71
C GLY A 37 -18.97 10.72 8.12
N GLN A 38 -18.17 10.51 9.18
CA GLN A 38 -18.65 10.60 10.57
C GLN A 38 -19.15 12.01 10.93
N MET A 39 -18.51 13.05 10.40
CA MET A 39 -18.92 14.44 10.64
C MET A 39 -20.19 14.84 9.87
N ILE A 40 -20.46 14.19 8.74
CA ILE A 40 -21.58 14.53 7.84
C ILE A 40 -22.80 13.62 8.09
N ALA A 41 -22.58 12.39 8.57
CA ALA A 41 -23.63 11.39 8.69
C ALA A 41 -24.65 11.71 9.79
N ASP A 42 -25.89 11.96 9.38
CA ASP A 42 -27.05 11.91 10.26
C ASP A 42 -27.53 10.47 10.49
N LYS A 43 -28.49 10.27 11.42
CA LYS A 43 -29.09 8.95 11.71
C LYS A 43 -29.60 8.19 10.49
N LYS A 44 -30.02 8.90 9.42
CA LYS A 44 -30.50 8.28 8.16
C LYS A 44 -29.37 7.83 7.23
N MET A 45 -28.14 8.27 7.48
CA MET A 45 -26.95 8.05 6.64
C MET A 45 -25.82 7.37 7.42
N ALA A 46 -26.16 6.53 8.40
CA ALA A 46 -25.17 5.84 9.24
C ALA A 46 -24.17 4.96 8.45
N PHE A 47 -24.49 4.60 7.21
CA PHE A 47 -23.61 3.84 6.31
C PHE A 47 -22.59 4.73 5.57
N LEU A 48 -22.80 6.04 5.50
CA LEU A 48 -22.01 6.99 4.71
C LEU A 48 -20.51 6.96 5.05
N PRO A 49 -20.06 6.92 6.33
CA PRO A 49 -18.64 6.82 6.65
C PRO A 49 -17.96 5.64 5.97
N MET A 50 -18.62 4.47 5.97
CA MET A 50 -18.08 3.26 5.35
C MET A 50 -18.12 3.33 3.82
N ALA A 51 -19.21 3.83 3.25
CA ALA A 51 -19.35 3.98 1.79
C ALA A 51 -18.30 4.92 1.20
N MET A 52 -17.92 5.97 1.92
CA MET A 52 -16.86 6.89 1.50
C MET A 52 -15.46 6.31 1.69
N SER A 53 -15.23 5.54 2.75
CA SER A 53 -13.89 5.06 3.11
C SER A 53 -13.44 3.79 2.40
N LEU A 54 -14.36 2.89 2.05
CA LEU A 54 -14.00 1.60 1.45
C LEU A 54 -13.43 1.69 0.02
N PRO A 55 -13.94 2.56 -0.88
CA PRO A 55 -13.49 2.57 -2.28
C PRO A 55 -11.96 2.76 -2.46
N PRO A 56 -11.28 3.71 -1.78
CA PRO A 56 -9.83 3.85 -1.93
C PRO A 56 -9.03 2.59 -1.56
N VAL A 57 -9.39 1.90 -0.47
CA VAL A 57 -8.70 0.68 -0.03
C VAL A 57 -8.97 -0.47 -1.00
N MET A 58 -10.21 -0.60 -1.49
CA MET A 58 -10.57 -1.66 -2.45
C MET A 58 -9.91 -1.47 -3.81
N ILE A 59 -9.89 -0.24 -4.31
CA ILE A 59 -9.19 0.10 -5.56
C ILE A 59 -7.71 -0.21 -5.42
N TRP A 60 -7.09 0.20 -4.30
CA TRP A 60 -5.68 -0.09 -4.09
C TRP A 60 -5.41 -1.58 -3.88
N LEU A 61 -6.27 -2.31 -3.16
CA LEU A 61 -6.13 -3.76 -2.98
C LEU A 61 -6.15 -4.51 -4.33
N ALA A 62 -7.00 -4.09 -5.27
CA ALA A 62 -7.01 -4.66 -6.62
C ALA A 62 -5.76 -4.24 -7.41
N ALA A 63 -5.45 -2.94 -7.43
CA ALA A 63 -4.30 -2.40 -8.16
C ALA A 63 -2.95 -2.94 -7.65
N SER A 64 -2.85 -3.21 -6.34
CA SER A 64 -1.62 -3.66 -5.70
C SER A 64 -1.18 -5.03 -6.20
N ILE A 65 -2.10 -5.88 -6.65
CA ILE A 65 -1.78 -7.17 -7.27
C ILE A 65 -1.01 -6.95 -8.58
N PHE A 66 -1.47 -6.02 -9.41
CA PHE A 66 -0.81 -5.69 -10.67
C PHE A 66 0.55 -5.03 -10.43
N VAL A 67 0.64 -4.09 -9.47
CA VAL A 67 1.90 -3.45 -9.08
C VAL A 67 2.88 -4.49 -8.53
N TYR A 68 2.41 -5.41 -7.70
CA TYR A 68 3.25 -6.48 -7.18
C TYR A 68 3.76 -7.37 -8.32
N ALA A 69 2.88 -7.82 -9.20
CA ALA A 69 3.22 -8.71 -10.30
C ALA A 69 4.20 -8.06 -11.30
N SER A 70 4.03 -6.76 -11.60
CA SER A 70 4.91 -6.04 -12.52
C SER A 70 6.31 -5.82 -11.96
N VAL A 71 6.46 -5.79 -10.64
CA VAL A 71 7.74 -5.53 -9.96
C VAL A 71 8.37 -6.81 -9.38
N ALA A 72 7.63 -7.90 -9.23
CA ALA A 72 8.12 -9.15 -8.62
C ALA A 72 9.33 -9.77 -9.32
N HIS A 73 9.49 -9.51 -10.62
CA HIS A 73 10.61 -9.98 -11.44
C HIS A 73 11.50 -8.82 -11.89
N HIS A 74 11.52 -7.72 -11.14
CA HIS A 74 12.38 -6.58 -11.48
C HIS A 74 13.87 -7.03 -11.49
N PRO A 75 14.67 -6.61 -12.48
CA PRO A 75 16.08 -7.00 -12.61
C PRO A 75 16.95 -6.66 -11.39
N ASN A 76 16.58 -5.59 -10.68
CA ASN A 76 17.20 -5.23 -9.41
C ASN A 76 16.58 -6.00 -8.23
N PRO A 77 17.34 -6.85 -7.51
CA PRO A 77 16.83 -7.66 -6.41
C PRO A 77 16.40 -6.83 -5.19
N ILE A 78 16.98 -5.64 -4.98
CA ILE A 78 16.60 -4.73 -3.90
C ILE A 78 15.18 -4.22 -4.14
N VAL A 79 14.83 -3.88 -5.39
CA VAL A 79 13.47 -3.48 -5.77
C VAL A 79 12.47 -4.61 -5.47
N CYS A 80 12.81 -5.84 -5.84
CA CYS A 80 11.99 -7.02 -5.54
C CYS A 80 11.82 -7.23 -4.03
N HIS A 81 12.87 -7.03 -3.24
CA HIS A 81 12.84 -7.16 -1.78
C HIS A 81 11.83 -6.21 -1.15
N TYR A 82 11.90 -4.91 -1.48
CA TYR A 82 10.97 -3.91 -0.94
C TYR A 82 9.53 -4.21 -1.33
N THR A 83 9.26 -4.53 -2.59
CA THR A 83 7.91 -4.86 -3.05
C THR A 83 7.36 -6.13 -2.38
N LYS A 84 8.19 -7.16 -2.22
CA LYS A 84 7.80 -8.41 -1.56
C LYS A 84 7.30 -8.18 -0.13
N TRP A 85 8.09 -7.46 0.67
CA TRP A 85 7.75 -7.18 2.06
C TRP A 85 6.62 -6.17 2.21
N ALA A 86 6.54 -5.17 1.33
CA ALA A 86 5.41 -4.26 1.27
C ALA A 86 4.10 -5.01 1.02
N GLY A 87 4.09 -5.92 0.04
CA GLY A 87 2.96 -6.79 -0.26
C GLY A 87 2.58 -7.70 0.91
N TYR A 88 3.53 -8.43 1.48
CA TYR A 88 3.26 -9.33 2.61
C TYR A 88 2.64 -8.62 3.80
N ARG A 89 3.19 -7.47 4.20
CA ARG A 89 2.63 -6.66 5.29
C ARG A 89 1.23 -6.18 4.96
N TYR A 90 1.03 -5.60 3.77
CA TYR A 90 -0.27 -5.06 3.38
C TYR A 90 -1.35 -6.15 3.34
N TYR A 91 -1.08 -7.27 2.68
CA TYR A 91 -2.04 -8.37 2.57
C TYR A 91 -2.32 -9.06 3.90
N ALA A 92 -1.32 -9.19 4.79
CA ALA A 92 -1.53 -9.72 6.13
C ALA A 92 -2.49 -8.82 6.94
N ILE A 93 -2.25 -7.50 6.94
CA ILE A 93 -3.07 -6.53 7.69
C ILE A 93 -4.47 -6.43 7.09
N VAL A 94 -4.60 -6.24 5.78
CA VAL A 94 -5.91 -6.15 5.11
C VAL A 94 -6.69 -7.45 5.23
N GLY A 95 -6.03 -8.61 5.07
CA GLY A 95 -6.66 -9.91 5.25
C GLY A 95 -7.17 -10.12 6.69
N PHE A 96 -6.34 -9.79 7.68
CA PHE A 96 -6.73 -9.84 9.09
C PHE A 96 -7.94 -8.95 9.39
N LEU A 97 -7.92 -7.70 8.94
CA LEU A 97 -9.00 -6.75 9.18
C LEU A 97 -10.27 -7.10 8.39
N THR A 98 -10.16 -7.69 7.21
CA THR A 98 -11.33 -8.19 6.47
C THR A 98 -12.12 -9.21 7.30
N ILE A 99 -11.44 -10.05 8.07
CA ILE A 99 -12.07 -11.09 8.89
C ILE A 99 -12.54 -10.52 10.24
N LEU A 100 -11.67 -9.79 10.95
CA LEU A 100 -11.91 -9.43 12.35
C LEU A 100 -12.45 -8.00 12.56
N SER A 101 -12.58 -7.20 11.50
CA SER A 101 -13.06 -5.81 11.64
C SER A 101 -14.43 -5.72 12.31
N ASN A 102 -15.34 -6.64 12.00
CA ASN A 102 -16.67 -6.65 12.60
C ASN A 102 -16.59 -6.90 14.11
N ASP A 103 -15.81 -7.89 14.55
CA ASP A 103 -15.63 -8.20 15.96
C ASP A 103 -14.95 -7.03 16.71
N ILE A 104 -13.92 -6.43 16.11
CA ILE A 104 -13.23 -5.25 16.66
C ILE A 104 -14.18 -4.05 16.75
N ALA A 105 -15.08 -3.89 15.79
CA ALA A 105 -16.06 -2.80 15.79
C ALA A 105 -17.13 -2.94 16.90
N HIS A 106 -17.30 -4.11 17.52
CA HIS A 106 -18.17 -4.28 18.68
C HIS A 106 -17.51 -3.86 20.01
N LEU A 107 -16.20 -3.58 20.01
CA LEU A 107 -15.51 -3.02 21.18
C LEU A 107 -15.93 -1.55 21.43
N PRO A 108 -15.67 -0.98 22.63
CA PRO A 108 -16.08 0.38 22.96
C PRO A 108 -15.59 1.48 21.99
N THR A 109 -14.51 1.20 21.26
CA THR A 109 -13.94 2.10 20.25
C THR A 109 -14.73 2.12 18.93
N GLY A 110 -15.62 1.16 18.69
CA GLY A 110 -16.37 1.04 17.45
C GLY A 110 -15.49 0.88 16.21
N TRP A 111 -16.03 1.27 15.05
CA TRP A 111 -15.29 1.32 13.77
C TRP A 111 -14.07 2.25 13.80
N MET A 112 -14.05 3.25 14.69
CA MET A 112 -12.87 4.10 14.86
C MET A 112 -11.66 3.30 15.37
N GLY A 113 -11.89 2.30 16.22
CA GLY A 113 -10.85 1.37 16.66
C GLY A 113 -10.27 0.53 15.51
N VAL A 114 -11.11 0.08 14.58
CA VAL A 114 -10.67 -0.66 13.38
C VAL A 114 -9.74 0.21 12.52
N TRP A 115 -10.15 1.45 12.23
CA TRP A 115 -9.34 2.38 11.44
C TRP A 115 -8.04 2.78 12.15
N ALA A 116 -8.09 3.03 13.46
CA ALA A 116 -6.91 3.31 14.26
C ALA A 116 -5.92 2.15 14.22
N LEU A 117 -6.41 0.91 14.40
CA LEU A 117 -5.57 -0.29 14.28
C LEU A 117 -4.97 -0.42 12.88
N PHE A 118 -5.74 -0.18 11.83
CA PHE A 118 -5.25 -0.26 10.45
C PHE A 118 -4.11 0.73 10.21
N ILE A 119 -4.30 1.99 10.61
CA ILE A 119 -3.29 3.05 10.45
C ILE A 119 -2.04 2.69 11.25
N LEU A 120 -2.17 2.34 12.52
CA LEU A 120 -1.03 2.05 13.39
C LEU A 120 -0.27 0.79 12.96
N ALA A 121 -0.96 -0.22 12.44
CA ALA A 121 -0.34 -1.45 11.96
C ALA A 121 0.35 -1.28 10.60
N LEU A 122 -0.15 -0.41 9.71
CA LEU A 122 0.38 -0.27 8.35
C LEU A 122 1.28 0.95 8.17
N VAL A 123 0.79 2.14 8.53
CA VAL A 123 1.39 3.42 8.10
C VAL A 123 2.79 3.65 8.66
N PRO A 124 3.09 3.43 9.96
CA PRO A 124 4.44 3.59 10.48
C PRO A 124 5.46 2.70 9.77
N TRP A 125 5.12 1.42 9.58
CA TRP A 125 6.00 0.44 8.97
C TRP A 125 6.20 0.68 7.47
N ALA A 126 5.13 1.03 6.75
CA ALA A 126 5.22 1.40 5.34
C ALA A 126 6.02 2.70 5.16
N SER A 127 5.86 3.68 6.04
CA SER A 127 6.61 4.94 6.01
C SER A 127 8.10 4.73 6.33
N TYR A 128 8.41 3.88 7.30
CA TYR A 128 9.79 3.50 7.62
C TYR A 128 10.47 2.83 6.42
N ASP A 129 9.76 1.90 5.77
CA ASP A 129 10.24 1.20 4.59
C ASP A 129 10.44 2.15 3.39
N LEU A 130 9.55 3.14 3.21
CA LEU A 130 9.70 4.21 2.23
C LEU A 130 10.91 5.10 2.49
N TRP A 131 11.19 5.43 3.75
CA TRP A 131 12.36 6.19 4.15
C TRP A 131 13.64 5.39 3.89
N ARG A 132 13.66 4.11 4.26
CA ARG A 132 14.78 3.20 4.04
C ARG A 132 15.09 3.01 2.56
N ALA A 133 14.08 2.69 1.74
CA ALA A 133 14.21 2.65 0.27
C ALA A 133 14.67 4.01 -0.31
N GLY A 134 14.35 5.11 0.36
CA GLY A 134 14.82 6.45 0.00
C GLY A 134 16.32 6.66 0.17
N ARG A 135 16.95 5.90 1.06
CA ARG A 135 18.35 6.00 1.52
C ARG A 135 19.28 4.96 0.90
N GLU A 136 18.76 4.01 0.12
CA GLU A 136 19.58 3.03 -0.60
C GLU A 136 20.43 3.71 -1.70
N ASP A 137 21.60 3.14 -1.97
CA ASP A 137 22.52 3.60 -3.03
C ASP A 137 22.06 3.07 -4.40
N TRP A 138 21.02 3.69 -4.95
CA TRP A 138 20.50 3.33 -6.27
C TRP A 138 21.51 3.66 -7.37
N GLN A 139 21.83 2.65 -8.19
CA GLN A 139 22.71 2.78 -9.35
C GLN A 139 21.91 2.58 -10.64
N ASP A 140 22.36 3.23 -11.71
CA ASP A 140 21.88 2.96 -13.05
C ASP A 140 22.27 1.53 -13.46
N MET A 141 21.42 0.88 -14.25
CA MET A 141 21.61 -0.51 -14.68
C MET A 141 21.46 -0.63 -16.20
N GLU A 142 22.38 -1.36 -16.82
CA GLU A 142 22.26 -1.81 -18.20
C GLU A 142 21.88 -3.29 -18.22
N ILE A 143 20.86 -3.64 -18.99
CA ILE A 143 20.37 -5.01 -19.11
C ILE A 143 20.35 -5.40 -20.58
N ASP A 144 20.84 -6.60 -20.89
CA ASP A 144 20.73 -7.14 -22.24
C ASP A 144 19.29 -7.56 -22.53
N ARG A 145 18.68 -6.99 -23.57
CA ARG A 145 17.29 -7.25 -23.97
C ARG A 145 17.04 -8.70 -24.43
N SER A 146 18.10 -9.51 -24.59
CA SER A 146 18.02 -10.91 -25.02
C SER A 146 17.75 -11.94 -23.92
N GLN A 147 17.55 -11.53 -22.65
CA GLN A 147 17.28 -12.45 -21.52
C GLN A 147 15.83 -12.42 -21.00
N HIS A 148 14.88 -11.96 -21.79
CA HIS A 148 13.45 -12.08 -21.49
C HIS A 148 12.72 -12.98 -22.49
#